data_AF-A0A6S6SUI8-F1
#
_entry.id   AF-A0A6S6SUI8-F1
#
_cell.length_a   1.000
_cell.length_b   1.000
_cell.length_c   1.000
_cell.angle_alpha   90.00
_cell.angle_beta   90.00
_cell.angle_gamma   90.00
#
_symmetry.space_group_name_H-M   'P 1'
#
loop_
_entity.id
_entity.type
_entity.pdbx_description
1 polymer ?
#
loop_
_entity_poly.entity_id
_entity_poly.type
_entity_poly.pdbx_seq_one_letter_code
_entity_poly.pdbx_strand_id
1 'polypeptide(L)'
;MKKEIIEYKRVLEDTLKFWPQIIFCDDMKLIEGFGVRIPYLDTFYFRLEDKLNVNIGYLRSILSWSVKIVVSLEAIKVYEKEDFCKYINLNDIDYEKVKEYFINQMSEEKNIERFKRDNIEIIYV
;
A
#
# COMPACT_ATOMS: atom_id res chain seq x y z
N MET A 1 5.35 -30.00 3.73
CA MET A 1 5.65 -28.61 4.17
C MET A 1 4.64 -28.22 5.23
N LYS A 2 5.03 -27.47 6.28
CA LYS A 2 4.08 -26.95 7.27
C LYS A 2 3.33 -25.76 6.67
N LYS A 3 2.04 -25.64 6.96
CA LYS A 3 1.21 -24.49 6.57
C LYS A 3 1.62 -23.28 7.42
N GLU A 4 1.94 -22.17 6.78
CA GLU A 4 2.23 -20.91 7.47
C GLU A 4 0.96 -20.09 7.56
N ILE A 5 0.62 -19.62 8.76
CA ILE A 5 -0.57 -18.81 9.02
C ILE A 5 -0.10 -17.40 9.36
N ILE A 6 -0.59 -16.42 8.60
CA ILE A 6 -0.18 -15.02 8.70
C ILE A 6 -1.40 -14.14 8.97
N GLU A 7 -1.31 -13.29 9.98
CA GLU A 7 -2.34 -12.31 10.30
C GLU A 7 -2.12 -11.02 9.50
N TYR A 8 -3.13 -10.60 8.73
CA TYR A 8 -3.13 -9.37 7.93
C TYR A 8 -2.70 -8.16 8.77
N LYS A 9 -3.35 -7.97 9.93
CA LYS A 9 -3.12 -6.81 10.80
C LYS A 9 -1.66 -6.71 11.22
N ARG A 10 -1.04 -7.82 11.62
CA ARG A 10 0.37 -7.85 12.02
C ARG A 10 1.29 -7.45 10.88
N VAL A 11 1.05 -7.97 9.67
CA VAL A 11 1.90 -7.64 8.51
C VAL A 11 1.67 -6.20 8.05
N LEU A 12 0.43 -5.69 8.13
CA LEU A 12 0.14 -4.29 7.87
C LEU A 12 0.91 -3.39 8.84
N GLU A 13 0.80 -3.62 10.15
CA GLU A 13 1.52 -2.85 11.18
C GLU A 13 3.04 -2.89 10.96
N ASP A 14 3.59 -4.07 10.65
CA ASP A 14 5.01 -4.20 10.29
C ASP A 14 5.38 -3.44 9.02
N THR A 15 4.49 -3.43 8.00
CA THR A 15 4.71 -2.72 6.74
C THR A 15 4.72 -1.21 6.98
N LEU A 16 3.77 -0.69 7.77
CA LEU A 16 3.65 0.73 8.08
C LEU A 16 4.85 1.30 8.85
N LYS A 17 5.61 0.49 9.59
CA LYS A 17 6.86 0.93 10.24
C LYS A 17 7.90 1.45 9.26
N PHE A 18 7.83 1.03 8.01
CA PHE A 18 8.74 1.50 6.96
C PHE A 18 8.25 2.80 6.30
N TRP A 19 6.97 3.15 6.46
CA TRP A 19 6.36 4.34 5.89
C TRP A 19 6.62 5.59 6.76
N PRO A 20 6.87 6.75 6.16
CA PRO A 20 6.92 8.00 6.91
C PRO A 20 5.51 8.36 7.38
N GLN A 21 5.43 8.94 8.58
CA GLN A 21 4.17 9.42 9.14
C GLN A 21 3.61 10.62 8.37
N ILE A 22 4.49 11.45 7.79
CA ILE A 22 4.12 12.60 6.97
C ILE A 22 4.59 12.34 5.55
N ILE A 23 3.65 12.34 4.61
CA ILE A 23 3.88 12.11 3.19
C ILE A 23 3.60 13.41 2.45
N PHE A 24 4.65 14.09 1.98
CA PHE A 24 4.51 15.35 1.25
C PHE A 24 3.86 15.14 -0.12
N CYS A 25 2.87 15.97 -0.45
CA CYS A 25 2.25 15.99 -1.78
C CYS A 25 2.87 17.06 -2.70
N ASP A 26 3.91 17.78 -2.24
CA ASP A 26 4.50 18.99 -2.85
C ASP A 26 4.86 18.91 -4.36
N ASP A 27 4.97 17.71 -4.93
CA ASP A 27 5.23 17.48 -6.36
C ASP A 27 4.02 16.88 -7.11
N MET A 28 2.80 17.01 -6.60
CA MET A 28 1.59 16.52 -7.26
C MET A 28 1.48 17.10 -8.67
N LYS A 29 1.43 16.23 -9.68
CA LYS A 29 1.25 16.62 -11.07
C LYS A 29 0.01 15.97 -11.63
N LEU A 30 -0.87 16.78 -12.19
CA LEU A 30 -1.89 16.28 -13.10
C LEU A 30 -1.19 15.80 -14.37
N ILE A 31 -1.33 14.52 -14.70
CA ILE A 31 -0.81 13.92 -15.93
C ILE A 31 -2.02 13.53 -16.77
N GLU A 32 -2.17 14.19 -17.91
CA GLU A 32 -3.24 13.89 -18.87
C GLU A 32 -3.22 12.40 -19.26
N GLY A 33 -4.37 11.73 -19.16
CA GLY A 33 -4.49 10.27 -19.39
C GLY A 33 -4.06 9.36 -18.23
N PHE A 34 -3.36 9.88 -17.21
CA PHE A 34 -2.87 9.11 -16.06
C PHE A 34 -3.40 9.59 -14.70
N GLY A 35 -4.13 10.71 -14.65
CA GLY A 35 -4.69 11.28 -13.42
C GLY A 35 -3.66 12.07 -12.61
N VAL A 36 -3.88 12.21 -11.31
CA VAL A 36 -2.94 12.91 -10.43
C VAL A 36 -1.85 11.96 -9.94
N ARG A 37 -0.59 12.33 -10.14
CA ARG A 37 0.58 11.56 -9.70
C ARG A 37 1.29 12.28 -8.56
N ILE A 38 1.78 11.53 -7.57
CA ILE A 38 2.60 12.03 -6.47
C ILE A 38 4.02 11.43 -6.63
N PRO A 39 4.93 12.09 -7.37
CA PRO A 39 6.23 11.53 -7.75
C PRO A 39 7.10 11.10 -6.55
N TYR A 40 7.00 11.82 -5.44
CA TYR A 40 7.68 11.47 -4.19
C TYR A 40 7.18 10.14 -3.62
N LEU A 41 5.85 9.92 -3.62
CA LEU A 41 5.22 8.70 -3.15
C LEU A 41 5.61 7.49 -4.01
N ASP A 42 5.68 7.66 -5.33
CA ASP A 42 6.17 6.62 -6.25
C ASP A 42 7.62 6.24 -5.97
N THR A 43 8.49 7.23 -5.86
CA THR A 43 9.93 7.02 -5.61
C THR A 43 10.14 6.36 -4.24
N PHE A 44 9.39 6.79 -3.24
CA PHE A 44 9.42 6.22 -1.90
C PHE A 44 8.95 4.76 -1.91
N TYR A 45 7.84 4.46 -2.60
CA TYR A 45 7.31 3.11 -2.74
C TYR A 45 8.35 2.15 -3.34
N PHE A 46 9.02 2.52 -4.43
CA PHE A 46 10.06 1.68 -5.04
C PHE A 46 11.22 1.40 -4.08
N ARG A 47 11.69 2.43 -3.36
CA ARG A 47 12.73 2.24 -2.32
C ARG A 47 12.26 1.36 -1.16
N LEU A 48 10.95 1.34 -0.89
CA LEU A 48 10.37 0.52 0.15
C LEU A 48 10.28 -0.93 -0.31
N GLU A 49 9.88 -1.21 -1.56
CA GLU A 49 9.88 -2.57 -2.13
C GLU A 49 11.25 -3.24 -2.00
N ASP A 50 12.33 -2.52 -2.31
CA ASP A 50 13.70 -3.03 -2.17
C ASP A 50 14.02 -3.44 -0.72
N LYS A 51 13.49 -2.71 0.27
CA LYS A 51 13.67 -3.00 1.70
C LYS A 51 12.77 -4.12 2.21
N LEU A 52 11.60 -4.29 1.61
CA LEU A 52 10.62 -5.31 2.02
C LEU A 52 11.01 -6.72 1.55
N ASN A 53 12.03 -6.86 0.71
CA ASN A 53 12.40 -8.09 -0.01
C ASN A 53 13.01 -9.22 0.87
N VAL A 54 12.80 -9.21 2.19
CA VAL A 54 13.34 -10.21 3.13
C VAL A 54 12.19 -10.95 3.82
N ASN A 55 11.96 -12.21 3.42
CA ASN A 55 10.94 -13.17 3.88
C ASN A 55 9.50 -12.59 3.95
N ILE A 56 8.49 -13.29 3.41
CA ILE A 56 7.13 -12.72 3.17
C ILE A 56 7.11 -11.38 2.41
N GLY A 57 8.20 -11.01 1.73
CA GLY A 57 8.37 -9.69 1.11
C GLY A 57 7.35 -9.38 0.02
N TYR A 58 6.89 -10.41 -0.69
CA TYR A 58 5.82 -10.26 -1.67
C TYR A 58 4.49 -9.81 -1.04
N LEU A 59 4.14 -10.38 0.12
CA LEU A 59 2.93 -9.99 0.86
C LEU A 59 3.03 -8.53 1.34
N ARG A 60 4.20 -8.14 1.85
CA ARG A 60 4.46 -6.76 2.27
C ARG A 60 4.44 -5.77 1.10
N SER A 61 4.93 -6.15 -0.07
CA SER A 61 4.86 -5.34 -1.30
C SER A 61 3.41 -5.09 -1.70
N ILE A 62 2.55 -6.13 -1.70
CA ILE A 62 1.10 -5.97 -1.97
C ILE A 62 0.46 -5.01 -0.96
N LEU A 63 0.74 -5.17 0.34
CA LEU A 63 0.22 -4.26 1.38
C LEU A 63 0.69 -2.82 1.19
N SER A 64 1.98 -2.64 0.90
CA SER A 64 2.56 -1.32 0.62
C SER A 64 1.88 -0.68 -0.58
N TRP A 65 1.55 -1.46 -1.62
CA TRP A 65 0.84 -0.97 -2.79
C TRP A 65 -0.58 -0.51 -2.42
N SER A 66 -1.28 -1.27 -1.59
CA SER A 66 -2.60 -0.88 -1.07
C SER A 66 -2.54 0.42 -0.27
N VAL A 67 -1.54 0.60 0.61
CA VAL A 67 -1.32 1.86 1.35
C VAL A 67 -1.06 3.01 0.38
N LYS A 68 -0.20 2.81 -0.61
CA LYS A 68 0.12 3.81 -1.64
C LYS A 68 -1.14 4.29 -2.38
N ILE A 69 -2.01 3.37 -2.79
CA ILE A 69 -3.27 3.71 -3.46
C ILE A 69 -4.11 4.61 -2.56
N VAL A 70 -4.32 4.21 -1.30
CA VAL A 70 -5.19 4.97 -0.39
C VAL A 70 -4.61 6.36 -0.08
N VAL A 71 -3.30 6.47 0.17
CA VAL A 71 -2.62 7.77 0.32
C VAL A 71 -2.84 8.64 -0.93
N SER A 72 -2.73 8.06 -2.12
CA SER A 72 -2.94 8.79 -3.37
C SER A 72 -4.37 9.31 -3.50
N LEU A 73 -5.35 8.48 -3.14
CA LEU A 73 -6.77 8.87 -3.17
C LEU A 73 -7.09 9.97 -2.17
N GLU A 74 -6.55 9.91 -0.95
CA GLU A 74 -6.75 10.97 0.05
C GLU A 74 -6.08 12.27 -0.39
N ALA A 75 -4.89 12.22 -0.99
CA ALA A 75 -4.24 13.39 -1.56
C ALA A 75 -5.05 14.03 -2.71
N ILE A 76 -5.62 13.20 -3.61
CA ILE A 76 -6.52 13.67 -4.68
C ILE A 76 -7.73 14.37 -4.08
N LYS A 77 -8.37 13.75 -3.10
CA LYS A 77 -9.56 14.32 -2.44
C LYS A 77 -9.28 15.66 -1.75
N VAL A 78 -8.12 15.80 -1.09
CA VAL A 78 -7.68 17.08 -0.51
C VAL A 78 -7.45 18.10 -1.61
N TYR A 79 -6.73 17.73 -2.67
CA TYR A 79 -6.47 18.59 -3.81
C TYR A 79 -7.76 19.07 -4.49
N GLU A 80 -8.73 18.19 -4.77
CA GLU A 80 -10.00 18.54 -5.41
C GLU A 80 -10.83 19.53 -4.56
N LYS A 81 -10.66 19.48 -3.23
CA LYS A 81 -11.37 20.37 -2.29
C LYS A 81 -10.66 21.70 -2.09
N GLU A 82 -9.33 21.71 -2.06
CA GLU A 82 -8.53 22.86 -1.59
C GLU A 82 -7.62 23.44 -2.69
N ASP A 83 -7.62 22.86 -3.91
CA ASP A 83 -6.72 23.13 -5.04
C ASP A 83 -5.23 23.03 -4.68
N PHE A 84 -4.93 22.35 -3.57
CA PHE A 84 -3.59 22.14 -3.04
C PHE A 84 -3.60 20.98 -2.04
N CYS A 85 -2.50 20.21 -1.97
CA CYS A 85 -2.25 19.18 -0.96
C CYS A 85 -0.81 19.36 -0.47
N LYS A 86 -0.63 19.72 0.81
CA LYS A 86 0.72 19.86 1.40
C LYS A 86 1.29 18.51 1.80
N TYR A 87 0.54 17.77 2.60
CA TYR A 87 0.93 16.45 3.06
C TYR A 87 -0.30 15.61 3.41
N ILE A 88 -0.12 14.30 3.40
CA ILE A 88 -1.01 13.31 4.02
C ILE A 88 -0.32 12.75 5.25
N ASN A 89 -1.01 12.73 6.37
CA ASN A 89 -0.58 12.03 7.57
C ASN A 89 -1.05 10.58 7.49
N LEU A 90 -0.12 9.64 7.62
CA LEU A 90 -0.40 8.21 7.50
C LEU A 90 -1.40 7.73 8.56
N ASN A 91 -1.50 8.40 9.71
CA ASN A 91 -2.49 8.04 10.73
C ASN A 91 -3.92 8.44 10.35
N ASP A 92 -4.08 9.36 9.39
CA ASP A 92 -5.37 9.92 9.01
C ASP A 92 -5.96 9.20 7.78
N ILE A 93 -5.28 8.19 7.22
CA ILE A 93 -5.79 7.42 6.09
C ILE A 93 -6.85 6.39 6.52
N ASP A 94 -7.73 6.06 5.59
CA ASP A 94 -8.77 5.05 5.77
C ASP A 94 -8.18 3.63 5.67
N TYR A 95 -7.91 3.01 6.82
CA TYR A 95 -7.37 1.64 6.91
C TYR A 95 -8.34 0.56 6.43
N GLU A 96 -9.65 0.81 6.43
CA GLU A 96 -10.62 -0.13 5.86
C GLU A 96 -10.49 -0.17 4.33
N LYS A 97 -10.26 0.98 3.69
CA LYS A 97 -9.92 1.00 2.25
C LYS A 97 -8.61 0.28 1.96
N VAL A 98 -7.59 0.43 2.82
CA VAL A 98 -6.31 -0.31 2.64
C VAL A 98 -6.58 -1.82 2.62
N LYS A 99 -7.43 -2.30 3.55
CA LYS A 99 -7.84 -3.70 3.64
C LYS A 99 -8.61 -4.15 2.39
N GLU A 100 -9.53 -3.32 1.90
CA GLU A 100 -10.29 -3.61 0.68
C GLU A 100 -9.36 -3.77 -0.54
N TYR A 101 -8.47 -2.81 -0.79
CA TYR A 101 -7.50 -2.89 -1.89
C TYR A 101 -6.59 -4.11 -1.75
N PHE A 102 -6.18 -4.44 -0.52
CA PHE A 102 -5.38 -5.61 -0.25
C PHE A 102 -6.13 -6.91 -0.59
N ILE A 103 -7.38 -7.07 -0.12
CA ILE A 103 -8.21 -8.25 -0.44
C ILE A 103 -8.44 -8.38 -1.94
N ASN A 104 -8.69 -7.27 -2.64
CA ASN A 104 -8.86 -7.26 -4.09
C ASN A 104 -7.59 -7.75 -4.80
N GLN A 105 -6.41 -7.30 -4.38
CA GLN A 105 -5.14 -7.83 -4.89
C GLN A 105 -4.98 -9.32 -4.58
N MET A 106 -5.29 -9.75 -3.37
CA MET A 106 -5.19 -11.15 -2.95
C MET A 106 -6.15 -12.09 -3.71
N SER A 107 -7.21 -11.54 -4.29
CA SER A 107 -8.19 -12.27 -5.11
C SER A 107 -7.72 -12.48 -6.55
N GLU A 108 -6.62 -11.86 -6.97
CA GLU A 108 -6.04 -12.10 -8.29
C GLU A 108 -5.45 -13.50 -8.40
N GLU A 109 -5.74 -14.21 -9.50
CA GLU A 109 -5.33 -15.60 -9.73
C GLU A 109 -3.83 -15.82 -9.49
N LYS A 110 -2.98 -14.93 -10.02
CA LYS A 110 -1.52 -14.98 -9.85
C LYS A 110 -1.08 -14.99 -8.37
N ASN A 111 -1.82 -14.30 -7.51
CA ASN A 111 -1.52 -14.20 -6.08
C ASN A 111 -2.02 -15.46 -5.37
N ILE A 112 -3.26 -15.89 -5.66
CA ILE A 112 -3.83 -17.14 -5.14
C ILE A 112 -2.90 -18.32 -5.42
N GLU A 113 -2.45 -18.48 -6.67
CA GLU A 113 -1.55 -19.55 -7.07
C GLU A 113 -0.21 -19.49 -6.33
N ARG A 114 0.36 -18.29 -6.19
CA ARG A 114 1.63 -18.09 -5.49
C ARG A 114 1.53 -18.48 -4.03
N PHE A 115 0.54 -17.98 -3.28
CA PHE A 115 0.42 -18.29 -1.86
C PHE A 115 0.04 -19.76 -1.61
N LYS A 116 -0.72 -20.38 -2.53
CA LYS A 116 -0.97 -21.82 -2.50
C LYS A 116 0.31 -22.64 -2.70
N ARG A 117 1.16 -22.27 -3.67
CA ARG A 117 2.47 -22.90 -3.91
C ARG A 117 3.38 -22.77 -2.70
N ASP A 118 3.37 -21.60 -2.08
CA ASP A 118 4.23 -21.28 -0.93
C ASP A 118 3.61 -21.80 0.40
N ASN A 119 2.42 -22.42 0.36
CA ASN A 119 1.68 -23.01 1.49
C ASN A 119 1.35 -22.02 2.63
N ILE A 120 0.96 -20.80 2.23
CA ILE A 120 0.63 -19.68 3.11
C ILE A 120 -0.89 -19.47 3.15
N GLU A 121 -1.43 -19.24 4.34
CA GLU A 121 -2.79 -18.79 4.58
C GLU A 121 -2.79 -17.45 5.32
N ILE A 122 -3.67 -16.54 4.88
CA ILE A 122 -3.78 -15.19 5.43
C ILE A 122 -5.12 -15.07 6.16
N ILE A 123 -5.07 -14.62 7.40
CA ILE A 123 -6.23 -14.33 8.24
C ILE A 123 -6.49 -12.82 8.23
N TYR A 124 -7.71 -12.41 7.88
CA TYR A 124 -8.12 -11.01 7.71
C TYR A 124 -8.84 -10.43 8.95
N VAL A 125 -8.64 -11.03 10.12
CA VAL A 125 -9.22 -10.57 11.40
C VAL A 125 -8.59 -9.25 11.81
#